data_AF-A0A538SPV3-F1
#
_entry.id   AF-A0A538SPV3-F1
#
_cell.length_a   1.000
_cell.length_b   1.000
_cell.length_c   1.000
_cell.angle_alpha   90.00
_cell.angle_beta   90.00
_cell.angle_gamma   90.00
#
_symmetry.space_group_name_H-M   'P 1'
#
loop_
_entity.id
_entity.type
_entity.pdbx_description
1 polymer ?
#
loop_
_entity_poly.entity_id
_entity_poly.type
_entity_poly.pdbx_seq_one_letter_code
_entity_poly.pdbx_strand_id
1 'polypeptide(L)'
;MTRRTNARVAGITFLLYIALGIPAMILSGKATRGQGIAAQLASIAQHASDLHIAAVLDLFSGFCALVLGVTLYAITRDQDPDLAMLGLTFRVGEGVIGGISVQRSQGLLWLATAAGPSAPSPEAAHALGSFLLHGQGGGISAIFFAMGSMLFSWLLLRGRMIPAALAWLGVLASVLAAVGLPLQLAGVLPDSFTWFIWLPMAAFEIPLALWLLVKGAAVPGRA
;
A
#
# COMPACT_ATOMS: atom_id res chain seq x y z
N MET A 1 19.33 -8.29 -15.12
CA MET A 1 18.12 -8.05 -15.92
C MET A 1 18.29 -6.77 -16.74
N THR A 2 17.76 -6.71 -17.96
CA THR A 2 17.82 -5.47 -18.77
C THR A 2 16.85 -4.42 -18.24
N ARG A 3 17.09 -3.12 -18.50
CA ARG A 3 16.16 -2.03 -18.16
C ARG A 3 14.75 -2.27 -18.71
N ARG A 4 14.65 -2.79 -19.95
CA ARG A 4 13.37 -3.14 -20.59
C ARG A 4 12.64 -4.28 -19.86
N THR A 5 13.38 -5.30 -19.42
CA THR A 5 12.83 -6.38 -18.59
C THR A 5 12.32 -5.83 -17.27
N ASN A 6 13.12 -5.03 -16.57
CA ASN A 6 12.72 -4.41 -15.30
C ASN A 6 11.49 -3.52 -15.45
N ALA A 7 11.40 -2.73 -16.53
CA ALA A 7 10.22 -1.91 -16.79
C ALA A 7 8.96 -2.75 -17.01
N ARG A 8 9.04 -3.84 -17.79
CA ARG A 8 7.90 -4.74 -17.99
C ARG A 8 7.48 -5.43 -16.69
N VAL A 9 8.44 -5.91 -15.90
CA VAL A 9 8.13 -6.51 -14.59
C VAL A 9 7.47 -5.47 -13.69
N ALA A 10 8.04 -4.27 -13.56
CA ALA A 10 7.45 -3.18 -12.78
C ALA A 10 6.01 -2.87 -13.23
N GLY A 11 5.77 -2.77 -14.54
CA GLY A 11 4.43 -2.49 -15.07
C GLY A 11 3.42 -3.60 -14.77
N ILE A 12 3.78 -4.88 -14.91
CA ILE A 12 2.92 -6.00 -14.49
C ILE A 12 2.67 -5.94 -12.97
N THR A 13 3.72 -5.72 -12.20
CA THR A 13 3.64 -5.71 -10.74
C THR A 13 2.80 -4.56 -10.21
N PHE A 14 2.82 -3.37 -10.82
CA PHE A 14 1.91 -2.28 -10.44
C PHE A 14 0.44 -2.66 -10.68
N LEU A 15 0.11 -3.23 -11.84
CA LEU A 15 -1.28 -3.65 -12.12
C LEU A 15 -1.72 -4.75 -11.16
N LEU A 16 -0.85 -5.72 -10.89
CA LEU A 16 -1.11 -6.79 -9.93
C LEU A 16 -1.29 -6.24 -8.51
N TYR A 17 -0.41 -5.33 -8.07
CA TYR A 17 -0.51 -4.66 -6.78
C TYR A 17 -1.89 -4.00 -6.59
N ILE A 18 -2.35 -3.23 -7.58
CA ILE A 18 -3.66 -2.58 -7.55
C ILE A 18 -4.80 -3.61 -7.58
N ALA A 19 -4.69 -4.64 -8.43
CA ALA A 19 -5.69 -5.70 -8.57
C ALA A 19 -5.83 -6.57 -7.31
N LEU A 20 -4.80 -6.64 -6.47
CA LEU A 20 -4.84 -7.33 -5.18
C LEU A 20 -5.32 -6.39 -4.06
N GLY A 21 -4.81 -5.15 -4.01
CA GLY A 21 -5.09 -4.19 -2.95
C GLY A 21 -6.54 -3.69 -2.93
N ILE A 22 -7.14 -3.39 -4.09
CA ILE A 22 -8.53 -2.89 -4.13
C ILE A 22 -9.52 -3.93 -3.58
N PRO A 23 -9.51 -5.20 -4.02
CA PRO A 23 -10.38 -6.21 -3.43
C PRO A 23 -10.10 -6.45 -1.94
N ALA A 24 -8.84 -6.46 -1.50
CA ALA A 24 -8.49 -6.61 -0.09
C ALA A 24 -9.11 -5.50 0.78
N MET A 25 -9.06 -4.26 0.31
CA MET A 25 -9.69 -3.11 0.96
C MET A 25 -11.22 -3.25 1.03
N ILE A 26 -11.86 -3.67 -0.07
CA ILE A 26 -13.32 -3.84 -0.14
C ILE A 26 -13.78 -4.96 0.81
N LEU A 27 -13.10 -6.11 0.80
CA LEU A 27 -13.43 -7.25 1.64
C LEU A 27 -13.23 -6.93 3.12
N SER A 28 -12.11 -6.31 3.48
CA SER A 28 -11.83 -5.88 4.85
C SER A 28 -12.87 -4.86 5.32
N GLY A 29 -13.14 -3.83 4.51
CA GLY A 29 -14.13 -2.80 4.83
C GLY A 29 -15.58 -3.29 4.85
N LYS A 30 -15.87 -4.43 4.22
CA LYS A 30 -17.16 -5.14 4.36
C LYS A 30 -17.21 -5.94 5.66
N ALA A 31 -16.14 -6.67 5.98
CA ALA A 31 -16.06 -7.51 7.17
C ALA A 31 -16.09 -6.70 8.48
N THR A 32 -15.50 -5.51 8.51
CA THR A 32 -15.39 -4.66 9.71
C THR A 32 -16.50 -3.61 9.87
N ARG A 33 -17.64 -3.79 9.19
CA ARG A 33 -18.80 -2.88 9.30
C ARG A 33 -19.51 -3.03 10.65
N GLY A 34 -20.13 -1.94 11.10
CA GLY A 34 -20.94 -1.92 12.31
C GLY A 34 -20.63 -0.70 13.16
N GLN A 35 -21.63 -0.25 13.93
CA GLN A 35 -21.44 0.82 14.91
C GLN A 35 -21.01 0.21 16.25
N GLY A 36 -19.78 0.51 16.66
CA GLY A 36 -19.18 0.00 17.90
C GLY A 36 -18.53 -1.39 17.75
N ILE A 37 -17.62 -1.68 18.68
CA ILE A 37 -16.74 -2.85 18.62
C ILE A 37 -17.51 -4.17 18.58
N ALA A 38 -18.58 -4.30 19.36
CA ALA A 38 -19.39 -5.52 19.40
C ALA A 38 -20.01 -5.85 18.03
N ALA A 39 -20.59 -4.86 17.35
CA ALA A 39 -21.18 -5.02 16.03
C ALA A 39 -20.10 -5.35 14.96
N GLN A 40 -18.92 -4.73 15.07
CA GLN A 40 -17.80 -5.01 14.17
C GLN A 40 -17.26 -6.42 14.36
N LEU A 41 -17.07 -6.90 15.59
CA LEU A 41 -16.64 -8.28 15.86
C LEU A 41 -17.70 -9.30 15.38
N ALA A 42 -18.99 -9.02 15.58
CA ALA A 42 -20.05 -9.87 15.05
C ALA A 42 -20.04 -9.91 13.51
N SER A 43 -19.84 -8.76 12.86
CA SER A 43 -19.71 -8.68 11.39
C SER A 43 -18.49 -9.47 10.89
N ILE A 44 -17.36 -9.38 11.59
CA ILE A 44 -16.14 -10.15 11.26
C ILE A 44 -16.42 -11.66 11.37
N ALA A 45 -17.12 -12.11 12.42
CA ALA A 45 -17.47 -13.51 12.59
C ALA A 45 -18.35 -14.03 11.43
N GLN A 46 -19.30 -13.21 10.96
CA GLN A 46 -20.15 -13.53 9.81
C GLN A 46 -19.40 -13.53 8.47
N HIS A 47 -18.33 -12.73 8.37
CA HIS A 47 -17.54 -12.53 7.15
C HIS A 47 -16.11 -13.08 7.27
N ALA A 48 -15.92 -14.16 8.03
CA ALA A 48 -14.59 -14.68 8.31
C ALA A 48 -13.81 -15.04 7.04
N SER A 49 -14.48 -15.61 6.03
CA SER A 49 -13.89 -15.93 4.73
C SER A 49 -13.40 -14.69 3.98
N ASP A 50 -14.14 -13.57 4.03
CA ASP A 50 -13.75 -12.32 3.38
C ASP A 50 -12.45 -11.78 3.99
N LEU A 51 -12.29 -11.84 5.32
CA LEU A 51 -11.08 -11.37 5.99
C LEU A 51 -9.89 -12.30 5.79
N HIS A 52 -10.09 -13.63 5.69
CA HIS A 52 -9.03 -14.56 5.30
C HIS A 52 -8.53 -14.28 3.87
N ILE A 53 -9.44 -14.07 2.92
CA ILE A 53 -9.07 -13.75 1.54
C ILE A 53 -8.34 -12.40 1.49
N ALA A 54 -8.86 -11.37 2.17
CA ALA A 54 -8.21 -10.06 2.23
C ALA A 54 -6.78 -10.16 2.79
N ALA A 55 -6.57 -10.92 3.86
CA ALA A 55 -5.25 -11.13 4.45
C ALA A 55 -4.25 -11.76 3.48
N VAL A 56 -4.68 -12.72 2.66
CA VAL A 56 -3.84 -13.31 1.61
C VAL A 56 -3.52 -12.28 0.52
N LEU A 57 -4.53 -11.53 0.06
CA LEU A 57 -4.33 -10.49 -0.96
C LEU A 57 -3.37 -9.39 -0.49
N ASP A 58 -3.46 -8.96 0.77
CA ASP A 58 -2.55 -7.99 1.38
C ASP A 58 -1.11 -8.52 1.43
N LEU A 59 -0.94 -9.80 1.77
CA LEU A 59 0.39 -10.44 1.77
C LEU A 59 1.03 -10.42 0.37
N PHE A 60 0.28 -10.82 -0.65
CA PHE A 60 0.77 -10.78 -2.03
C PHE A 60 1.00 -9.34 -2.55
N SER A 61 0.21 -8.37 -2.07
CA SER A 61 0.45 -6.94 -2.34
C SER A 61 1.79 -6.48 -1.73
N GLY A 62 2.10 -6.93 -0.52
CA GLY A 62 3.40 -6.71 0.11
C GLY A 62 4.57 -7.26 -0.71
N PHE A 63 4.45 -8.46 -1.28
CA PHE A 63 5.46 -9.01 -2.20
C PHE A 63 5.58 -8.20 -3.48
N CYS A 64 4.47 -7.68 -4.00
CA CYS A 64 4.50 -6.77 -5.15
C CYS A 64 5.28 -5.49 -4.83
N ALA A 65 5.13 -4.92 -3.63
CA ALA A 65 5.92 -3.76 -3.19
C ALA A 65 7.44 -4.04 -3.23
N LEU A 66 7.87 -5.22 -2.79
CA LEU A 66 9.29 -5.62 -2.86
C LEU A 66 9.80 -5.70 -4.30
N VAL A 67 9.02 -6.33 -5.18
CA VAL A 67 9.37 -6.44 -6.61
C VAL A 67 9.41 -5.07 -7.27
N LEU A 68 8.46 -4.19 -6.95
CA LEU A 68 8.46 -2.79 -7.42
C LEU A 68 9.71 -2.06 -6.94
N GLY A 69 10.08 -2.19 -5.66
CA GLY A 69 11.30 -1.59 -5.12
C GLY A 69 12.53 -2.00 -5.94
N VAL A 70 12.73 -3.30 -6.17
CA VAL A 70 13.90 -3.82 -6.91
C VAL A 70 13.90 -3.36 -8.37
N THR A 71 12.74 -3.43 -9.03
CA THR A 71 12.65 -3.09 -10.46
C THR A 71 12.77 -1.59 -10.70
N LEU A 72 12.15 -0.75 -9.87
CA LEU A 72 12.25 0.70 -9.94
C LEU A 72 13.66 1.17 -9.55
N TYR A 73 14.30 0.56 -8.55
CA TYR A 73 15.72 0.80 -8.27
C TYR A 73 16.57 0.53 -9.51
N ALA A 74 16.39 -0.63 -10.14
CA ALA A 74 17.18 -0.99 -11.32
C ALA A 74 16.93 -0.06 -12.53
N ILE A 75 15.76 0.59 -12.61
CA ILE A 75 15.45 1.60 -13.64
C ILE A 75 16.05 2.97 -13.30
N THR A 76 16.03 3.35 -12.02
CA THR A 76 16.33 4.73 -11.61
C THR A 76 17.76 4.94 -11.10
N ARG A 77 18.46 3.88 -10.70
CA ARG A 77 19.82 3.94 -10.12
C ARG A 77 20.87 4.64 -10.99
N ASP A 78 20.71 4.62 -12.31
CA ASP A 78 21.66 5.26 -13.23
C ASP A 78 21.53 6.80 -13.20
N GLN A 79 20.41 7.33 -12.65
CA GLN A 79 20.21 8.77 -12.45
C GLN A 79 20.76 9.25 -11.10
N ASP A 80 20.50 8.49 -10.05
CA ASP A 80 20.97 8.75 -8.69
C ASP A 80 20.84 7.45 -7.87
N PRO A 81 21.95 6.74 -7.61
CA PRO A 81 21.90 5.44 -6.95
C PRO A 81 21.49 5.54 -5.48
N ASP A 82 21.84 6.63 -4.79
CA ASP A 82 21.58 6.82 -3.37
C ASP A 82 20.08 7.08 -3.14
N LEU A 83 19.48 7.97 -3.93
CA LEU A 83 18.04 8.21 -3.87
C LEU A 83 17.23 7.00 -4.33
N ALA A 84 17.71 6.27 -5.35
CA ALA A 84 17.06 5.05 -5.79
C ALA A 84 17.09 3.97 -4.70
N MET A 85 18.23 3.84 -3.99
CA MET A 85 18.37 2.91 -2.87
C MET A 85 17.45 3.29 -1.72
N LEU A 86 17.36 4.57 -1.37
CA LEU A 86 16.42 5.05 -0.37
C LEU A 86 14.97 4.72 -0.76
N GLY A 87 14.57 4.94 -2.02
CA GLY A 87 13.26 4.54 -2.54
C GLY A 87 12.99 3.04 -2.43
N LEU A 88 13.99 2.20 -2.70
CA LEU A 88 13.91 0.75 -2.49
C LEU A 88 13.67 0.42 -1.01
N THR A 89 14.43 1.03 -0.09
CA THR A 89 14.26 0.76 1.35
C THR A 89 12.87 1.13 1.86
N PHE A 90 12.28 2.21 1.34
CA PHE A 90 10.89 2.56 1.63
C PHE A 90 9.90 1.52 1.11
N ARG A 91 10.10 0.98 -0.10
CA ARG A 91 9.27 -0.12 -0.63
C ARG A 91 9.44 -1.43 0.15
N VAL A 92 10.62 -1.68 0.70
CA VAL A 92 10.82 -2.80 1.64
C VAL A 92 10.05 -2.56 2.93
N GLY A 93 10.16 -1.36 3.51
CA GLY A 93 9.41 -0.99 4.71
C GLY A 93 7.90 -1.08 4.51
N GLU A 94 7.38 -0.62 3.37
CA GLU A 94 5.99 -0.78 2.97
C GLU A 94 5.56 -2.26 3.06
N GLY A 95 6.26 -3.15 2.36
CA GLY A 95 5.91 -4.57 2.31
C GLY A 95 6.00 -5.28 3.65
N VAL A 96 7.05 -5.00 4.44
CA VAL A 96 7.26 -5.62 5.76
C VAL A 96 6.20 -5.13 6.76
N ILE A 97 5.94 -3.82 6.82
CA ILE A 97 4.92 -3.25 7.70
C ILE A 97 3.53 -3.69 7.25
N GLY A 98 3.30 -3.84 5.95
CA GLY A 98 2.08 -4.42 5.39
C GLY A 98 1.80 -5.82 5.93
N GLY A 99 2.84 -6.64 6.12
CA GLY A 99 2.73 -7.96 6.76
C GLY A 99 2.17 -7.93 8.19
N ILE A 100 2.38 -6.85 8.94
CA ILE A 100 1.79 -6.68 10.29
C ILE A 100 0.26 -6.55 10.20
N SER A 101 -0.27 -5.99 9.10
CA SER A 101 -1.72 -5.91 8.89
C SER A 101 -2.36 -7.29 8.72
N VAL A 102 -1.64 -8.26 8.15
CA VAL A 102 -2.07 -9.67 8.05
C VAL A 102 -2.22 -10.27 9.45
N GLN A 103 -1.23 -10.08 10.31
CA GLN A 103 -1.28 -10.55 11.71
C GLN A 103 -2.44 -9.92 12.48
N ARG A 104 -2.69 -8.63 12.26
CA ARG A 104 -3.82 -7.89 12.88
C ARG A 104 -5.16 -8.48 12.45
N SER A 105 -5.35 -8.76 11.15
CA SER A 105 -6.57 -9.38 10.61
C SER A 105 -6.80 -10.77 11.22
N GLN A 106 -5.74 -11.57 11.39
CA GLN A 106 -5.84 -12.87 12.08
C GLN A 106 -6.22 -12.73 13.55
N GLY A 107 -5.68 -11.73 14.26
CA GLY A 107 -6.06 -11.42 15.64
C GLY A 107 -7.53 -11.04 15.77
N LEU A 108 -8.06 -10.24 14.83
CA LEU A 108 -9.48 -9.89 14.77
C LEU A 108 -10.38 -11.09 14.49
N LEU A 109 -9.98 -11.98 13.57
CA LEU A 109 -10.69 -13.23 13.30
C LEU A 109 -10.75 -14.13 14.52
N TRP A 110 -9.62 -14.29 15.20
CA TRP A 110 -9.57 -15.06 16.45
C TRP A 110 -10.50 -14.46 17.51
N LEU A 111 -10.44 -13.16 17.75
CA LEU A 111 -11.35 -12.50 18.71
C LEU A 111 -12.83 -12.66 18.34
N ALA A 112 -13.15 -12.58 17.05
CA ALA A 112 -14.53 -12.67 16.58
C ALA A 112 -15.10 -14.10 16.61
N THR A 113 -14.24 -15.12 16.56
CA THR A 113 -14.67 -16.53 16.42
C THR A 113 -14.32 -17.42 17.61
N ALA A 114 -13.54 -16.92 18.57
CA ALA A 114 -13.14 -17.66 19.76
C ALA A 114 -14.37 -18.11 20.56
N ALA A 115 -14.45 -19.41 20.84
CA ALA A 115 -15.50 -20.02 21.65
C ALA A 115 -14.89 -21.00 22.66
N GLY A 116 -15.59 -21.21 23.77
CA GLY A 116 -15.20 -22.17 24.80
C GLY A 116 -14.33 -21.58 25.93
N PRO A 117 -13.71 -22.43 26.77
CA PRO A 117 -13.05 -22.02 28.01
C PRO A 117 -11.84 -21.09 27.82
N SER A 118 -11.24 -21.10 26.63
CA SER A 118 -10.08 -20.28 26.28
C SER A 118 -10.48 -18.98 25.56
N ALA A 119 -11.78 -18.72 25.37
CA ALA A 119 -12.24 -17.49 24.77
C ALA A 119 -12.04 -16.31 25.74
N PRO A 120 -11.60 -15.14 25.25
CA PRO A 120 -11.48 -13.95 26.09
C PRO A 120 -12.85 -13.55 26.64
N SER A 121 -12.87 -12.94 27.85
CA SER A 121 -14.11 -12.35 28.36
C SER A 121 -14.61 -11.26 27.41
N PRO A 122 -15.93 -10.94 27.41
CA PRO A 122 -16.48 -9.90 26.54
C PRO A 122 -15.74 -8.55 26.66
N GLU A 123 -15.35 -8.16 27.86
CA GLU A 123 -14.62 -6.92 28.14
C GLU A 123 -13.21 -6.96 27.55
N ALA A 124 -12.50 -8.09 27.70
CA ALA A 124 -11.18 -8.29 27.13
C ALA A 124 -11.24 -8.32 25.59
N ALA A 125 -12.26 -8.97 25.02
CA ALA A 125 -12.50 -9.01 23.58
C ALA A 125 -12.80 -7.61 23.02
N HIS A 126 -13.58 -6.80 23.74
CA HIS A 126 -13.86 -5.41 23.36
C HIS A 126 -12.62 -4.52 23.46
N ALA A 127 -11.83 -4.64 24.52
CA ALA A 127 -10.60 -3.86 24.68
C ALA A 127 -9.57 -4.19 23.59
N LEU A 128 -9.32 -5.48 23.34
CA LEU A 128 -8.41 -5.94 22.28
C LEU A 128 -8.96 -5.63 20.89
N GLY A 129 -10.26 -5.83 20.68
CA GLY A 129 -10.94 -5.49 19.43
C GLY A 129 -10.84 -3.99 19.13
N SER A 130 -11.04 -3.14 20.13
CA SER A 130 -10.83 -1.69 20.01
C SER A 130 -9.40 -1.35 19.62
N PHE A 131 -8.41 -1.95 20.30
CA PHE A 131 -7.00 -1.72 19.99
C PHE A 131 -6.65 -2.14 18.55
N LEU A 132 -7.11 -3.30 18.11
CA LEU A 132 -6.82 -3.82 16.77
C LEU A 132 -7.58 -3.08 15.66
N LEU A 133 -8.81 -2.61 15.92
CA LEU A 133 -9.60 -1.84 14.94
C LEU A 133 -9.13 -0.38 14.83
N HIS A 134 -8.69 0.24 15.92
CA HIS A 134 -8.12 1.59 15.90
C HIS A 134 -6.64 1.62 15.52
N GLY A 135 -5.92 0.51 15.69
CA GLY A 135 -4.52 0.39 15.31
C GLY A 135 -4.36 0.56 13.81
N GLN A 136 -3.88 1.72 13.35
CA GLN A 136 -3.76 2.12 11.95
C GLN A 136 -2.64 1.37 11.16
N GLY A 137 -2.54 0.05 11.28
CA GLY A 137 -1.47 -0.74 10.65
C GLY A 137 -1.30 -0.49 9.14
N GLY A 138 -2.41 -0.24 8.43
CA GLY A 138 -2.38 0.13 7.00
C GLY A 138 -1.87 1.55 6.71
N GLY A 139 -2.07 2.50 7.63
CA GLY A 139 -1.66 3.89 7.45
C GLY A 139 -0.14 4.07 7.45
N ILE A 140 0.58 3.34 8.32
CA ILE A 140 2.04 3.42 8.38
C ILE A 140 2.66 2.84 7.11
N SER A 141 2.21 1.66 6.66
CA SER A 141 2.70 1.07 5.40
C SER A 141 2.45 2.02 4.21
N ALA A 142 1.29 2.67 4.17
CA ALA A 142 0.95 3.66 3.14
C ALA A 142 1.88 4.90 3.15
N ILE A 143 2.39 5.33 4.31
CA ILE A 143 3.38 6.42 4.39
C ILE A 143 4.70 5.97 3.75
N PHE A 144 5.17 4.76 4.04
CA PHE A 144 6.38 4.20 3.43
C PHE A 144 6.21 4.06 1.91
N PHE A 145 5.06 3.56 1.46
CA PHE A 145 4.67 3.56 0.04
C PHE A 145 4.80 4.97 -0.57
N ALA A 146 4.21 5.99 0.06
CA ALA A 146 4.18 7.35 -0.47
C ALA A 146 5.59 7.95 -0.59
N MET A 147 6.45 7.72 0.41
CA MET A 147 7.84 8.17 0.38
C MET A 147 8.64 7.47 -0.73
N GLY A 148 8.48 6.16 -0.90
CA GLY A 148 9.11 5.41 -1.99
C GLY A 148 8.63 5.88 -3.36
N SER A 149 7.33 6.04 -3.54
CA SER A 149 6.71 6.54 -4.77
C SER A 149 7.15 7.97 -5.10
N MET A 150 7.33 8.84 -4.09
CA MET A 150 7.84 10.20 -4.27
C MET A 150 9.24 10.18 -4.86
N LEU A 151 10.15 9.40 -4.25
CA LEU A 151 11.54 9.30 -4.70
C LEU A 151 11.64 8.73 -6.11
N PHE A 152 10.92 7.63 -6.41
CA PHE A 152 10.95 7.05 -7.75
C PHE A 152 10.32 7.98 -8.79
N SER A 153 9.20 8.63 -8.48
CA SER A 153 8.57 9.59 -9.40
C SER A 153 9.49 10.78 -9.68
N TRP A 154 10.18 11.28 -8.66
CA TRP A 154 11.17 12.33 -8.81
C TRP A 154 12.34 11.91 -9.71
N LEU A 155 12.88 10.70 -9.53
CA LEU A 155 13.96 10.18 -10.38
C LEU A 155 13.52 9.94 -11.82
N LEU A 156 12.30 9.44 -12.02
CA LEU A 156 11.70 9.26 -13.34
C LEU A 156 11.51 10.60 -14.06
N LEU A 157 11.10 11.64 -13.33
CA LEU A 157 10.99 13.02 -13.84
C LEU A 157 12.36 13.60 -14.20
N ARG A 158 13.30 13.57 -13.25
CA ARG A 158 14.65 14.12 -13.40
C ARG A 158 15.40 13.46 -14.56
N GLY A 159 15.32 12.14 -14.67
CA GLY A 159 15.94 11.39 -15.76
C GLY A 159 15.16 11.40 -17.07
N ARG A 160 13.99 12.06 -17.14
CA ARG A 160 13.09 12.07 -18.31
C ARG A 160 12.80 10.66 -18.83
N MET A 161 12.64 9.70 -17.91
CA MET A 161 12.53 8.27 -18.23
C MET A 161 11.13 7.88 -18.73
N ILE A 162 10.13 8.72 -18.47
CA ILE A 162 8.72 8.58 -18.86
C ILE A 162 8.20 9.97 -19.29
N PRO A 163 6.98 10.10 -19.85
CA PRO A 163 6.41 11.39 -20.25
C PRO A 163 6.33 12.38 -19.08
N ALA A 164 6.75 13.62 -19.30
CA ALA A 164 6.88 14.62 -18.24
C ALA A 164 5.56 14.87 -17.48
N ALA A 165 4.42 14.91 -18.19
CA ALA A 165 3.11 15.07 -17.56
C ALA A 165 2.80 13.94 -16.56
N LEU A 166 3.13 12.69 -16.93
CA LEU A 166 2.94 11.52 -16.08
C LEU A 166 3.88 11.53 -14.87
N ALA A 167 5.14 11.92 -15.09
CA ALA A 167 6.12 12.03 -14.01
C ALA A 167 5.74 13.12 -13.00
N TRP A 168 5.27 14.29 -13.46
CA TRP A 168 4.76 15.35 -12.60
C TRP A 168 3.53 14.91 -11.80
N LEU A 169 2.58 14.22 -12.45
CA LEU A 169 1.43 13.65 -11.75
C LEU A 169 1.87 12.73 -10.62
N GLY A 170 2.87 11.86 -10.87
CA GLY A 170 3.43 10.97 -9.85
C GLY A 170 4.08 11.71 -8.69
N VAL A 171 4.87 12.76 -8.97
CA VAL A 171 5.47 13.59 -7.92
C VAL A 171 4.39 14.26 -7.08
N LEU A 172 3.41 14.92 -7.70
CA LEU A 172 2.34 15.63 -6.99
C LEU A 172 1.47 14.67 -6.16
N ALA A 173 1.06 13.53 -6.75
CA ALA A 173 0.30 12.51 -6.04
C ALA A 173 1.07 11.93 -4.86
N SER A 174 2.37 11.68 -5.03
CA SER A 174 3.20 11.13 -3.95
C SER A 174 3.48 12.14 -2.85
N VAL A 175 3.71 13.41 -3.17
CA VAL A 175 3.86 14.48 -2.16
C VAL A 175 2.56 14.66 -1.38
N LEU A 176 1.41 14.65 -2.06
CA LEU A 176 0.11 14.72 -1.40
C LEU A 176 -0.08 13.56 -0.42
N ALA A 177 0.29 12.34 -0.80
CA ALA A 177 0.23 11.17 0.09
C ALA A 177 1.25 11.25 1.24
N ALA A 178 2.49 11.64 0.95
CA ALA A 178 3.58 11.71 1.91
C ALA A 178 3.35 12.78 3.00
N VAL A 179 2.54 13.80 2.72
CA VAL A 179 2.14 14.83 3.69
C VAL A 179 0.77 14.53 4.29
N GLY A 180 -0.21 14.11 3.46
CA GLY A 180 -1.57 13.87 3.88
C GLY A 180 -1.70 12.72 4.87
N LEU A 181 -1.00 11.60 4.63
CA LEU A 181 -1.09 10.43 5.50
C LEU A 181 -0.51 10.69 6.91
N PRO A 182 0.66 11.34 7.08
CA PRO A 182 1.12 11.74 8.42
C PRO A 182 0.18 12.74 9.12
N LEU A 183 -0.45 13.66 8.38
CA LEU A 183 -1.42 14.60 8.96
C LEU A 183 -2.71 13.89 9.42
N GLN A 184 -3.16 12.86 8.69
CA GLN A 184 -4.25 11.98 9.15
C GLN A 184 -3.83 11.19 10.40
N LEU A 185 -2.62 10.65 10.41
CA LEU A 185 -2.07 9.95 11.57
C LEU A 185 -1.99 10.86 12.81
N ALA A 186 -1.68 12.15 12.63
CA ALA A 186 -1.67 13.17 13.67
C ALA A 186 -3.06 13.67 14.09
N GLY A 187 -4.14 13.19 13.46
CA GLY A 187 -5.52 13.62 13.74
C GLY A 187 -5.87 15.01 13.21
N VAL A 188 -5.02 15.59 12.35
CA VAL A 188 -5.24 16.93 11.76
C VAL A 188 -6.21 16.86 10.58
N LEU A 189 -6.13 15.80 9.78
CA LEU A 189 -7.01 15.58 8.63
C LEU A 189 -8.03 14.48 8.94
N PRO A 190 -9.29 14.63 8.48
CA PRO A 190 -10.31 13.60 8.66
C PRO A 190 -10.04 12.39 7.75
N ASP A 191 -10.56 11.22 8.13
CA ASP A 191 -10.48 9.98 7.34
C ASP A 191 -11.12 10.12 5.95
N SER A 192 -12.11 11.01 5.79
CA SER A 192 -12.73 11.31 4.50
C SER A 192 -11.74 11.90 3.49
N PHE A 193 -10.65 12.51 3.95
CA PHE A 193 -9.61 13.08 3.10
C PHE A 193 -8.81 12.02 2.34
N THR A 194 -8.88 10.75 2.77
CA THR A 194 -8.17 9.60 2.18
C THR A 194 -8.44 9.46 0.68
N TRP A 195 -9.67 9.72 0.22
CA TRP A 195 -10.01 9.65 -1.21
C TRP A 195 -9.26 10.67 -2.06
N PHE A 196 -9.03 11.88 -1.53
CA PHE A 196 -8.26 12.91 -2.23
C PHE A 196 -6.79 12.56 -2.36
N ILE A 197 -6.27 11.72 -1.45
CA ILE A 197 -4.89 11.22 -1.51
C ILE A 197 -4.76 10.11 -2.57
N TRP A 198 -5.66 9.12 -2.56
CA TRP A 198 -5.51 7.92 -3.40
C TRP A 198 -5.96 8.11 -4.84
N LEU A 199 -6.90 9.01 -5.14
CA LEU A 199 -7.40 9.20 -6.50
C LEU A 199 -6.31 9.71 -7.48
N PRO A 200 -5.52 10.74 -7.13
CA PRO A 200 -4.36 11.14 -7.93
C PRO A 200 -3.29 10.04 -8.04
N MET A 201 -3.10 9.24 -6.98
CA MET A 201 -2.14 8.14 -6.98
C MET A 201 -2.56 7.04 -7.96
N ALA A 202 -3.82 6.62 -7.95
CA ALA A 202 -4.35 5.66 -8.92
C ALA A 202 -4.27 6.20 -10.37
N ALA A 203 -4.55 7.49 -10.55
CA ALA A 203 -4.40 8.17 -11.83
C ALA A 203 -2.94 8.25 -12.31
N PHE A 204 -1.95 8.08 -11.43
CA PHE A 204 -0.54 7.97 -11.77
C PHE A 204 -0.10 6.53 -12.02
N GLU A 205 -0.36 5.62 -11.08
CA GLU A 205 0.19 4.26 -11.12
C GLU A 205 -0.37 3.43 -12.27
N ILE A 206 -1.66 3.58 -12.60
CA ILE A 206 -2.27 2.82 -13.70
C ILE A 206 -1.65 3.24 -15.05
N PRO A 207 -1.60 4.54 -15.42
CA PRO A 207 -0.92 4.93 -16.65
C PRO A 207 0.58 4.65 -16.65
N LEU A 208 1.27 4.77 -15.50
CA LEU A 208 2.68 4.39 -15.39
C LEU A 208 2.88 2.91 -15.70
N ALA A 209 2.05 2.05 -15.12
CA ALA A 209 2.13 0.61 -15.32
C ALA A 209 1.97 0.24 -16.80
N LEU A 210 0.95 0.80 -17.45
CA LEU A 210 0.69 0.60 -18.88
C LEU A 210 1.84 1.15 -19.74
N TRP A 211 2.40 2.31 -19.38
CA TRP A 211 3.54 2.88 -20.09
C TRP A 211 4.78 1.99 -20.00
N LEU A 212 5.13 1.52 -18.79
CA LEU A 212 6.29 0.65 -18.56
C LEU A 212 6.14 -0.71 -19.27
N LEU A 213 4.91 -1.22 -19.39
CA LEU A 213 4.60 -2.43 -20.15
C LEU A 213 4.84 -2.27 -21.65
N VAL A 214 4.31 -1.20 -22.24
CA VAL A 214 4.28 -1.00 -23.70
C VAL A 214 5.58 -0.38 -24.21
N LYS A 215 6.00 0.72 -23.59
CA LYS A 215 7.14 1.55 -24.05
C LYS A 215 8.41 1.28 -23.25
N GLY A 216 8.28 0.93 -21.97
CA GLY A 216 9.41 0.81 -21.05
C GLY A 216 9.92 2.17 -20.56
N ALA A 217 11.06 2.16 -19.87
CA ALA A 217 11.71 3.36 -19.36
C ALA A 217 12.89 3.78 -20.25
N ALA A 218 12.98 5.07 -20.58
CA ALA A 218 14.11 5.62 -21.34
C ALA A 218 15.41 5.58 -20.50
N VAL A 219 16.54 5.71 -21.20
CA VAL A 219 17.85 5.91 -20.56
C VAL A 219 17.88 7.33 -19.97
N PRO A 220 18.38 7.53 -18.74
CA PRO A 220 18.45 8.85 -18.15
C PRO A 220 19.15 9.86 -19.07
N GLY A 221 18.52 11.02 -19.27
CA GLY A 221 19.19 12.14 -19.92
C GLY A 221 20.36 12.60 -19.06
N ARG A 222 21.53 12.85 -19.64
CA ARG A 222 22.63 13.52 -18.92
C ARG A 222 22.14 14.91 -18.50
N ALA A 223 22.17 15.18 -17.20
CA ALA A 223 21.93 16.50 -16.64
C ALA A 223 23.08 17.46 -16.99
#